data_AF-A0A7S0CET5-F1
#
_entry.id   AF-A0A7S0CET5-F1
#
_cell.length_a   1.000
_cell.length_b   1.000
_cell.length_c   1.000
_cell.angle_alpha   90.00
_cell.angle_beta   90.00
_cell.angle_gamma   90.00
#
_symmetry.space_group_name_H-M   'P 1'
#
loop_
_entity.id
_entity.type
_entity.pdbx_description
1 polymer ?
#
loop_
_entity_poly.entity_id
_entity_poly.type
_entity_poly.pdbx_seq_one_letter_code
_entity_poly.pdbx_strand_id
1 'polypeptide(L)'
;KNVQHEVQYLLRKVQSKQEMVAISLDAYRNKMIRMSLTVSIASLGFATSTTVAGMYGMNLINGLENSPSAFANVVMTTSAAGAVIMVGCMAYISGSNMRRQTLRKVEEIETIDRALTNNMSALDYTIKQILENKKAMDKNEFHKSITGCQ
;
A
#
# COMPACT_ATOMS: atom_id res chain seq x y z
N LYS A 1 29.14 -29.76 -8.79
CA LYS A 1 27.65 -29.83 -8.71
C LYS A 1 27.07 -28.75 -7.82
N ASN A 2 27.64 -28.45 -6.65
CA ASN A 2 27.14 -27.40 -5.73
C ASN A 2 27.11 -25.97 -6.32
N VAL A 3 28.13 -25.57 -7.09
CA VAL A 3 28.20 -24.22 -7.69
C VAL A 3 27.03 -23.94 -8.65
N GLN A 4 26.57 -24.96 -9.38
CA GLN A 4 25.40 -24.83 -10.27
C GLN A 4 24.12 -24.56 -9.49
N HIS A 5 23.93 -25.22 -8.34
CA HIS A 5 22.77 -24.98 -7.48
C HIS A 5 22.81 -23.59 -6.83
N GLU A 6 24.00 -23.11 -6.48
CA GLU A 6 24.19 -21.78 -5.88
C GLU A 6 23.90 -20.66 -6.89
N VAL A 7 24.35 -20.81 -8.13
CA VAL A 7 24.02 -19.88 -9.23
C VAL A 7 22.52 -19.87 -9.51
N GLN A 8 21.88 -21.05 -9.59
CA GLN A 8 20.43 -21.16 -9.78
C GLN A 8 19.63 -20.52 -8.64
N TYR A 9 20.12 -20.64 -7.40
CA TYR A 9 19.53 -20.00 -6.22
C TYR A 9 19.65 -18.47 -6.27
N LEU A 10 20.83 -17.94 -6.62
CA LEU A 10 21.05 -16.49 -6.76
C LEU A 10 20.22 -15.91 -7.90
N LEU A 11 20.12 -16.60 -9.04
CA LEU A 11 19.28 -16.19 -10.16
C LEU A 11 17.80 -16.14 -9.77
N ARG A 12 17.29 -17.16 -9.07
CA ARG A 12 15.91 -17.13 -8.52
C ARG A 12 15.70 -15.97 -7.57
N LYS A 13 16.69 -15.66 -6.73
CA LYS A 13 16.63 -14.52 -5.78
C LYS A 13 16.62 -13.18 -6.51
N VAL A 14 17.41 -13.02 -7.57
CA VAL A 14 17.41 -11.82 -8.42
C VAL A 14 16.09 -11.68 -9.16
N GLN A 15 15.58 -12.75 -9.78
CA GLN A 15 14.29 -12.73 -10.47
C GLN A 15 13.14 -12.38 -9.52
N SER A 16 13.12 -12.97 -8.33
CA SER A 16 12.14 -12.65 -7.28
C SER A 16 12.22 -11.18 -6.84
N LYS A 17 13.42 -10.59 -6.77
CA LYS A 17 13.60 -9.15 -6.50
C LYS A 17 13.12 -8.28 -7.65
N GLN A 18 13.34 -8.67 -8.91
CA GLN A 18 12.87 -7.95 -10.08
C GLN A 18 11.35 -7.90 -10.13
N GLU A 19 10.67 -9.01 -9.86
CA GLU A 19 9.20 -9.07 -9.76
C GLU A 19 8.69 -8.16 -8.63
N MET A 20 9.34 -8.18 -7.46
CA MET A 20 9.02 -7.28 -6.34
C MET A 20 9.20 -5.80 -6.69
N VAL A 21 10.26 -5.44 -7.39
CA VAL A 21 10.52 -4.06 -7.84
C VAL A 21 9.53 -3.63 -8.91
N ALA A 22 9.14 -4.51 -9.83
CA ALA A 22 8.15 -4.21 -10.86
C ALA A 22 6.79 -3.85 -10.24
N ILE A 23 6.32 -4.66 -9.28
CA ILE A 23 5.08 -4.38 -8.53
C ILE A 23 5.18 -3.04 -7.78
N SER A 24 6.35 -2.75 -7.20
CA SER A 24 6.59 -1.50 -6.46
C SER A 24 6.60 -0.27 -7.37
N LEU A 25 7.18 -0.38 -8.57
CA LEU A 25 7.24 0.71 -9.54
C LEU A 25 5.86 1.05 -10.10
N ASP A 26 5.03 0.03 -10.37
CA ASP A 26 3.66 0.24 -10.82
C ASP A 26 2.81 0.87 -9.72
N ALA A 27 3.02 0.49 -8.45
CA ALA A 27 2.40 1.16 -7.31
C ALA A 27 2.86 2.64 -7.19
N TYR A 28 4.14 2.93 -7.42
CA TYR A 28 4.68 4.29 -7.40
C TYR A 28 4.06 5.16 -8.51
N ARG A 29 3.95 4.64 -9.74
CA ARG A 29 3.29 5.33 -10.86
C ARG A 29 1.83 5.64 -10.55
N ASN A 30 1.09 4.67 -10.04
CA ASN A 30 -0.32 4.86 -9.66
C ASN A 30 -0.50 5.89 -8.53
N LYS A 31 0.45 5.95 -7.57
CA LYS A 31 0.48 6.98 -6.53
C LYS A 31 0.73 8.36 -7.12
N MET A 32 1.66 8.48 -8.06
CA MET A 32 2.01 9.75 -8.72
C MET A 32 0.81 10.32 -9.51
N ILE A 33 0.12 9.50 -10.29
CA ILE A 33 -1.07 9.92 -11.06
C ILE A 33 -2.16 10.44 -10.12
N ARG A 34 -2.44 9.72 -9.03
CA ARG A 34 -3.42 10.16 -8.02
C ARG A 34 -3.06 11.50 -7.38
N MET A 35 -1.77 11.69 -7.05
CA MET A 35 -1.29 12.94 -6.49
C MET A 35 -1.42 14.10 -7.49
N SER A 36 -1.01 13.88 -8.75
CA SER A 36 -1.15 14.88 -9.81
C SER A 36 -2.61 15.29 -10.01
N LEU A 37 -3.55 14.34 -10.07
CA LEU A 37 -4.98 14.63 -10.17
C LEU A 37 -5.50 15.45 -8.99
N THR A 38 -5.09 15.12 -7.77
CA THR A 38 -5.50 15.86 -6.57
C THR A 38 -4.99 17.29 -6.60
N VAL A 39 -3.72 17.49 -6.99
CA VAL A 39 -3.13 18.82 -7.14
C VAL A 39 -3.82 19.61 -8.25
N SER A 40 -4.16 19.00 -9.39
CA SER A 40 -4.89 19.68 -10.47
C SER A 40 -6.28 20.17 -10.03
N ILE A 41 -7.03 19.36 -9.28
CA ILE A 41 -8.35 19.75 -8.75
C ILE A 41 -8.21 20.88 -7.74
N ALA A 42 -7.23 20.79 -6.83
CA ALA A 42 -6.95 21.84 -5.86
C ALA A 42 -6.58 23.16 -6.56
N SER A 43 -5.69 23.11 -7.56
CA SER A 43 -5.29 24.27 -8.36
C SER A 43 -6.46 24.90 -9.09
N LEU A 44 -7.41 24.12 -9.62
CA LEU A 44 -8.61 24.66 -10.29
C LEU A 44 -9.54 25.37 -9.29
N GLY A 45 -9.73 24.82 -8.10
CA GLY A 45 -10.51 25.45 -7.03
C GLY A 45 -9.88 26.75 -6.53
N PHE A 46 -8.55 26.78 -6.37
CA PHE A 46 -7.83 28.00 -6.03
C PHE A 46 -7.84 29.02 -7.17
N ALA A 47 -7.69 28.59 -8.42
CA ALA A 47 -7.74 29.48 -9.58
C ALA A 47 -9.09 30.19 -9.67
N THR A 48 -10.19 29.45 -9.57
CA THR A 48 -11.55 30.04 -9.58
C THR A 48 -11.78 31.01 -8.42
N SER A 49 -11.35 30.64 -7.20
CA SER A 49 -11.45 31.53 -6.02
C SER A 49 -10.61 32.81 -6.19
N THR A 50 -9.40 32.67 -6.74
CA THR A 50 -8.47 33.78 -6.99
C THR A 50 -8.97 34.69 -8.11
N THR A 51 -9.56 34.13 -9.18
CA THR A 51 -10.14 34.92 -10.27
C THR A 51 -11.32 35.76 -9.79
N VAL A 52 -12.21 35.19 -8.95
CA VAL A 52 -13.31 35.98 -8.34
C VAL A 52 -12.72 37.07 -7.45
N ALA A 53 -11.78 36.75 -6.54
CA ALA A 53 -11.14 37.77 -5.71
C ALA A 53 -10.44 38.87 -6.52
N GLY A 54 -9.76 38.51 -7.61
CA GLY A 54 -9.07 39.43 -8.52
C GLY A 54 -10.03 40.33 -9.30
N MET A 55 -11.09 39.77 -9.89
CA MET A 55 -12.09 40.56 -10.64
C MET A 55 -12.73 41.65 -9.78
N TYR A 56 -13.02 41.36 -8.51
CA TYR A 56 -13.60 42.36 -7.63
C TYR A 56 -12.54 43.27 -6.96
N GLY A 57 -11.28 42.85 -6.85
CA GLY A 57 -10.18 43.67 -6.32
C GLY A 57 -9.64 44.70 -7.31
N MET A 58 -9.87 44.49 -8.61
CA MET A 58 -9.43 45.37 -9.70
C MET A 58 -10.39 46.54 -9.92
N ASN A 59 -10.61 47.40 -8.91
CA ASN A 59 -11.26 48.73 -9.01
C ASN A 59 -12.43 48.87 -10.03
N LEU A 60 -13.24 47.82 -10.19
CA LEU A 60 -14.42 47.82 -11.05
C LEU A 60 -15.57 48.38 -10.21
N ILE A 61 -16.18 49.46 -10.67
CA ILE A 61 -17.51 49.90 -10.21
C ILE A 61 -18.48 48.76 -10.53
N ASN A 62 -18.64 47.89 -9.56
CA ASN A 62 -19.65 46.86 -9.57
C ASN A 62 -20.85 47.53 -8.88
N GLY A 63 -21.99 47.71 -9.57
CA GLY A 63 -23.19 48.40 -9.06
C GLY A 63 -23.82 47.84 -7.76
N LEU A 64 -23.10 46.96 -7.07
CA LEU A 64 -23.28 46.47 -5.70
C LEU A 64 -22.72 47.42 -4.62
N GLU A 65 -22.14 48.58 -4.99
CA GLU A 65 -21.57 49.60 -4.07
C GLU A 65 -22.52 50.07 -2.95
N ASN A 66 -23.83 49.91 -3.11
CA ASN A 66 -24.81 50.28 -2.08
C ASN A 66 -24.70 49.46 -0.79
N SER A 67 -23.93 48.37 -0.76
CA SER A 67 -23.63 47.65 0.49
C SER A 67 -22.13 47.34 0.63
N PRO A 68 -21.43 47.89 1.66
CA PRO A 68 -20.00 47.67 1.89
C PRO A 68 -19.65 46.21 2.24
N SER A 69 -20.64 45.36 2.55
CA SER A 69 -20.46 43.95 2.93
C SER A 69 -20.66 42.94 1.80
N ALA A 70 -21.24 43.32 0.66
CA ALA A 70 -21.54 42.37 -0.43
C ALA A 70 -20.27 41.74 -1.02
N PHE A 71 -19.21 42.53 -1.21
CA PHE A 71 -17.92 42.04 -1.69
C PHE A 71 -17.33 40.97 -0.76
N ALA A 72 -17.27 41.27 0.53
CA ALA A 72 -16.69 40.36 1.53
C ALA A 72 -17.49 39.05 1.60
N ASN A 73 -18.81 39.13 1.53
CA ASN A 73 -19.68 37.95 1.52
C ASN A 73 -19.49 37.10 0.25
N VAL A 74 -19.35 37.70 -0.93
CA VAL A 74 -19.12 36.96 -2.18
C VAL A 74 -17.77 36.23 -2.14
N VAL A 75 -16.70 36.92 -1.74
CA VAL A 75 -15.36 36.31 -1.66
C VAL A 75 -15.32 35.18 -0.62
N MET A 76 -15.94 35.39 0.55
CA MET A 76 -16.03 34.36 1.59
C MET A 76 -16.84 33.15 1.14
N THR A 77 -17.99 33.37 0.48
CA THR A 77 -18.85 32.28 0.01
C THR A 77 -18.24 31.49 -1.14
N THR A 78 -17.58 32.14 -2.10
CA THR A 78 -16.88 31.44 -3.19
C THR A 78 -15.67 30.66 -2.69
N SER A 79 -14.89 31.23 -1.76
CA SER A 79 -13.73 30.56 -1.17
C SER A 79 -14.15 29.37 -0.32
N ALA A 80 -15.21 29.52 0.49
CA ALA A 80 -15.77 28.43 1.28
C ALA A 80 -16.35 27.32 0.40
N ALA A 81 -17.08 27.67 -0.66
CA ALA A 81 -17.60 26.69 -1.62
C ALA A 81 -16.45 25.93 -2.32
N GLY A 82 -15.40 26.63 -2.74
CA GLY A 82 -14.20 26.02 -3.31
C GLY A 82 -13.50 25.06 -2.35
N ALA A 83 -13.37 25.44 -1.08
CA ALA A 83 -12.81 24.58 -0.04
C ALA A 83 -13.67 23.35 0.23
N VAL A 84 -15.00 23.49 0.27
CA VAL A 84 -15.94 22.38 0.45
C VAL A 84 -15.87 21.40 -0.73
N ILE A 85 -15.81 21.91 -1.97
CA ILE A 85 -15.65 21.07 -3.16
C ILE A 85 -14.30 20.35 -3.14
N MET A 86 -13.22 21.03 -2.75
CA MET A 86 -11.89 20.41 -2.63
C MET A 86 -11.87 19.31 -1.56
N VAL A 87 -12.40 19.58 -0.37
CA VAL A 87 -12.51 18.59 0.72
C VAL A 87 -13.43 17.44 0.32
N GLY A 88 -14.56 17.72 -0.33
CA GLY A 88 -15.50 16.74 -0.84
C GLY A 88 -14.88 15.84 -1.91
N CYS A 89 -14.14 16.41 -2.88
CA CYS A 89 -13.40 15.66 -3.88
C CYS A 89 -12.28 14.83 -3.26
N MET A 90 -11.53 15.38 -2.30
CA MET A 90 -10.51 14.63 -1.56
C MET A 90 -11.13 13.48 -0.75
N ALA A 91 -12.28 13.70 -0.13
CA ALA A 91 -13.03 12.69 0.61
C ALA A 91 -13.65 11.64 -0.32
N TYR A 92 -14.10 12.01 -1.53
CA TYR A 92 -14.63 11.09 -2.53
C TYR A 92 -13.54 10.20 -3.14
N ILE A 93 -12.40 10.81 -3.51
CA ILE A 93 -11.22 10.09 -4.04
C ILE A 93 -10.59 9.21 -2.94
N SER A 94 -10.57 9.68 -1.68
CA SER A 94 -10.08 8.90 -0.53
C SER A 94 -11.10 7.86 -0.03
N GLY A 95 -12.40 8.13 -0.22
CA GLY A 95 -13.52 7.27 0.17
C GLY A 95 -13.75 6.11 -0.80
N SER A 96 -13.36 6.26 -2.06
CA SER A 96 -13.41 5.19 -3.07
C SER A 96 -12.27 4.15 -2.92
N ASN A 97 -12.35 3.32 -1.88
CA ASN A 97 -11.90 1.92 -1.91
C ASN A 97 -10.51 1.50 -1.37
N MET A 98 -9.58 2.34 -0.91
CA MET A 98 -8.24 1.84 -0.53
C MET A 98 -7.92 1.64 0.96
N ARG A 99 -8.62 2.28 1.90
CA ARG A 99 -8.38 2.01 3.33
C ARG A 99 -8.87 0.62 3.76
N ARG A 100 -9.97 0.13 3.15
CA ARG A 100 -10.48 -1.22 3.41
C ARG A 100 -9.66 -2.31 2.72
N GLN A 101 -9.14 -2.08 1.53
CA GLN A 101 -8.35 -3.08 0.81
C GLN A 101 -6.96 -3.27 1.42
N THR A 102 -6.26 -2.20 1.80
CA THR A 102 -4.95 -2.32 2.48
C THR A 102 -5.09 -2.97 3.86
N LEU A 103 -6.17 -2.68 4.61
CA LEU A 103 -6.44 -3.33 5.89
C LEU A 103 -6.86 -4.79 5.75
N ARG A 104 -7.64 -5.16 4.70
CA ARG A 104 -7.92 -6.56 4.38
C ARG A 104 -6.66 -7.36 4.05
N LYS A 105 -5.70 -6.75 3.33
CA LYS A 105 -4.40 -7.41 3.09
C LYS A 105 -3.59 -7.60 4.37
N VAL A 106 -3.70 -6.69 5.34
CA VAL A 106 -3.06 -6.82 6.66
C VAL A 106 -3.75 -7.92 7.48
N GLU A 107 -5.08 -7.99 7.45
CA GLU A 107 -5.87 -9.06 8.09
C GLU A 107 -5.59 -10.42 7.44
N GLU A 108 -5.50 -10.51 6.11
CA GLU A 108 -5.07 -11.72 5.38
C GLU A 108 -3.65 -12.14 5.80
N ILE A 109 -2.71 -11.19 5.93
CA ILE A 109 -1.35 -11.47 6.41
C ILE A 109 -1.36 -11.99 7.86
N GLU A 110 -2.16 -11.40 8.75
CA GLU A 110 -2.30 -11.86 10.14
C GLU A 110 -2.94 -13.26 10.21
N THR A 111 -3.88 -13.56 9.31
CA THR A 111 -4.54 -14.87 9.25
C THR A 111 -3.60 -15.94 8.69
N ILE A 112 -2.75 -15.58 7.70
CA ILE A 112 -1.66 -16.42 7.19
C ILE A 112 -0.62 -16.66 8.29
N ASP A 113 -0.22 -15.63 9.02
CA ASP A 113 0.72 -15.73 10.13
C ASP A 113 0.18 -16.64 11.25
N ARG A 114 -1.09 -16.48 11.64
CA ARG A 114 -1.78 -17.39 12.57
C ARG A 114 -1.90 -18.82 12.06
N ALA A 115 -2.25 -19.03 10.79
CA ALA A 115 -2.37 -20.37 10.20
C ALA A 115 -1.01 -21.07 10.09
N LEU A 116 0.04 -20.33 9.75
CA LEU A 116 1.42 -20.82 9.78
C LEU A 116 1.86 -21.12 11.21
N THR A 117 1.52 -20.29 12.19
CA THR A 117 1.85 -20.49 13.61
C THR A 117 1.12 -21.69 14.22
N ASN A 118 -0.12 -21.96 13.82
CA ASN A 118 -0.87 -23.14 14.23
C ASN A 118 -0.26 -24.43 13.64
N ASN A 119 0.25 -24.35 12.41
CA ASN A 119 1.08 -25.41 11.84
C ASN A 119 2.51 -25.39 12.38
N MET A 120 3.01 -24.32 13.00
CA MET A 120 4.39 -24.20 13.48
C MET A 120 4.61 -25.04 14.74
N SER A 121 3.57 -25.28 15.55
CA SER A 121 3.63 -26.24 16.65
C SER A 121 3.61 -27.69 16.14
N ALA A 122 2.83 -27.98 15.10
CA ALA A 122 2.89 -29.28 14.42
C ALA A 122 4.23 -29.47 13.71
N LEU A 123 4.77 -28.45 13.05
CA LEU A 123 6.04 -28.48 12.34
C LEU A 123 7.22 -28.55 13.32
N ASP A 124 7.16 -27.87 14.47
CA ASP A 124 8.11 -28.02 15.58
C ASP A 124 8.05 -29.45 16.13
N TYR A 125 6.86 -30.04 16.27
CA TYR A 125 6.69 -31.44 16.65
C TYR A 125 7.27 -32.40 15.60
N THR A 126 7.01 -32.20 14.31
CA THR A 126 7.54 -33.04 13.23
C THR A 126 9.07 -32.90 13.13
N ILE A 127 9.61 -31.69 13.30
CA ILE A 127 11.05 -31.44 13.34
C ILE A 127 11.67 -32.11 14.56
N LYS A 128 11.05 -32.00 15.75
CA LYS A 128 11.48 -32.73 16.94
C LYS A 128 11.43 -34.23 16.74
N GLN A 129 10.37 -34.75 16.13
CA GLN A 129 10.23 -36.18 15.82
C GLN A 129 11.33 -36.64 14.88
N ILE A 130 11.61 -35.90 13.80
CA ILE A 130 12.68 -36.26 12.87
C ILE A 130 14.04 -36.17 13.57
N LEU A 131 14.27 -35.18 14.43
CA LEU A 131 15.50 -35.05 15.20
C LEU A 131 15.65 -36.15 16.26
N GLU A 132 14.58 -36.53 16.96
CA GLU A 132 14.57 -37.66 17.91
C GLU A 132 14.74 -39.00 17.20
N ASN A 133 14.04 -39.22 16.09
CA ASN A 133 14.13 -40.45 15.31
C ASN A 133 15.54 -40.60 14.70
N LYS A 134 16.15 -39.48 14.27
CA LYS A 134 17.56 -39.44 13.83
C LYS A 134 18.55 -39.65 14.98
N LYS A 135 18.16 -39.38 16.23
CA LYS A 135 18.97 -39.64 17.45
C LYS A 135 18.77 -41.07 17.98
N ALA A 136 17.61 -41.66 17.74
CA ALA A 136 17.27 -43.04 18.08
C ALA A 136 17.87 -44.05 17.10
N MET A 137 18.08 -43.68 15.83
CA MET A 137 18.83 -44.50 14.89
C MET A 137 20.34 -44.31 15.12
N ASP A 138 20.85 -44.93 16.18
CA ASP A 138 22.29 -45.16 16.34
C ASP A 138 22.80 -45.87 15.09
N LYS A 139 23.91 -45.39 14.55
CA LYS A 139 24.52 -45.84 13.29
C LYS A 139 24.78 -47.35 13.28
N ASN A 140 24.93 -47.94 14.46
CA ASN A 140 25.15 -49.37 14.66
C ASN A 140 23.89 -50.24 14.47
N GLU A 141 22.68 -49.71 14.70
CA GLU A 141 21.44 -50.47 14.54
C GLU A 141 21.05 -50.59 13.05
N PHE A 142 21.29 -49.54 12.27
CA PHE A 142 21.08 -49.54 10.82
C PHE A 142 22.04 -50.51 10.11
N HIS A 143 23.28 -50.64 10.56
CA HIS A 143 24.25 -51.57 9.98
C HIS A 143 23.88 -53.04 10.26
N LYS A 144 23.30 -53.32 11.44
CA LYS A 144 22.77 -54.64 11.82
C LYS A 144 21.55 -55.04 11.00
N SER A 145 20.69 -54.08 10.64
CA SER A 145 19.51 -54.31 9.79
C SER A 145 19.86 -54.73 8.35
N ILE A 146 21.01 -54.31 7.82
CA ILE A 146 21.40 -54.62 6.43
C ILE A 146 22.19 -55.93 6.35
N THR A 147 22.79 -56.39 7.45
CA THR A 147 23.60 -57.62 7.51
C THR A 147 22.89 -58.82 8.14
N GLY A 148 21.70 -58.65 8.73
CA GLY A 148 20.89 -59.73 9.33
C GLY A 148 19.90 -60.42 8.37
N CYS A 149 19.91 -60.09 7.08
CA CYS A 149 19.10 -60.75 6.06
C CYS A 149 20.00 -61.62 5.17
N GLN A 150 20.58 -62.66 5.78
CA GLN A 150 21.19 -63.78 5.08
C GLN A 150 20.68 -65.08 5.70
#